data_AF-A0A1M7N4X5-F1
#
_entry.id   AF-A0A1M7N4X5-F1
#
_cell.length_a   1.000
_cell.length_b   1.000
_cell.length_c   1.000
_cell.angle_alpha   90.00
_cell.angle_beta   90.00
_cell.angle_gamma   90.00
#
_symmetry.space_group_name_H-M   'P 1'
#
loop_
_entity.id
_entity.type
_entity.pdbx_description
1 polymer ?
#
loop_
_entity_poly.entity_id
_entity_poly.type
_entity_poly.pdbx_seq_one_letter_code
_entity_poly.pdbx_strand_id
1 'polypeptide(L)'
;MADIKSSEQDLKKRGYVTKDQIREYAGAKVSILLTMLHGTSPCERTIAAYNLSALDNQVVDELLKQLAKEKCLYTKIAICETLERGDQSTAARMILYLGTIGQNQYIKLPDKVSAKKSYPLPRDIVARSLGKMDSSIFKTLLNVLETQDIIKIREVLDAIGFMAFYHKELSSEVNQNIIYSTMQRYHQDDIIVWKCILCLSAFPSDETKNILEEYAKQKNGLTSDPIFVKEAKRSLQLVQLALH
;
A
#
# COMPACT_ATOMS: atom_id res chain seq x y z
N MET A 1 -30.13 -16.64 -17.75
CA MET A 1 -29.71 -15.43 -18.50
C MET A 1 -28.32 -15.05 -17.99
N ALA A 2 -27.32 -15.02 -18.86
CA ALA A 2 -25.95 -14.73 -18.47
C ALA A 2 -25.84 -13.27 -17.98
N ASP A 3 -25.24 -13.06 -16.81
CA ASP A 3 -24.93 -11.76 -16.23
C ASP A 3 -24.08 -10.94 -17.21
N ILE A 4 -24.65 -9.87 -17.76
CA ILE A 4 -23.89 -8.92 -18.58
C ILE A 4 -22.97 -8.15 -17.63
N LYS A 5 -21.70 -8.57 -17.57
CA LYS A 5 -20.59 -7.89 -16.89
C LYS A 5 -20.38 -6.47 -17.48
N SER A 6 -21.12 -5.48 -16.99
CA SER A 6 -21.01 -4.03 -17.30
C SER A 6 -21.13 -3.63 -18.79
N SER A 7 -21.89 -2.59 -19.11
CA SER A 7 -21.91 -2.06 -20.48
C SER A 7 -20.61 -1.32 -20.82
N GLU A 8 -20.31 -1.16 -22.11
CA GLU A 8 -19.16 -0.36 -22.57
C GLU A 8 -19.21 1.08 -22.05
N GLN A 9 -20.41 1.66 -21.96
CA GLN A 9 -20.61 3.00 -21.41
C GLN A 9 -20.27 3.05 -19.92
N ASP A 10 -20.61 2.01 -19.15
CA ASP A 10 -20.25 1.94 -17.73
C ASP A 10 -18.75 1.79 -17.51
N LEU A 11 -18.07 1.03 -18.39
CA LEU A 11 -16.62 0.91 -18.37
C LEU A 11 -15.96 2.27 -18.67
N LYS A 12 -16.43 2.99 -19.69
CA LYS A 12 -15.94 4.34 -20.03
C LYS A 12 -16.16 5.34 -18.89
N LYS A 13 -17.32 5.34 -18.23
CA LYS A 13 -17.58 6.17 -17.03
C LYS A 13 -16.60 5.90 -15.89
N ARG A 14 -16.11 4.66 -15.78
CA ARG A 14 -15.09 4.26 -14.79
C ARG A 14 -13.66 4.56 -15.24
N GLY A 15 -13.47 5.09 -16.46
CA GLY A 15 -12.18 5.44 -17.05
C GLY A 15 -11.49 4.32 -17.80
N TYR A 16 -12.21 3.26 -18.20
CA TYR A 16 -11.62 2.17 -18.97
C TYR A 16 -11.16 2.66 -20.35
N VAL A 17 -9.96 2.24 -20.75
CA VAL A 17 -9.37 2.49 -22.07
C VAL A 17 -8.61 1.25 -22.53
N THR A 18 -8.45 1.07 -23.84
CA THR A 18 -7.67 -0.02 -24.40
C THR A 18 -6.17 0.32 -24.44
N LYS A 19 -5.32 -0.70 -24.62
CA LYS A 19 -3.87 -0.51 -24.80
C LYS A 19 -3.55 0.31 -26.04
N ASP A 20 -4.33 0.18 -27.10
CA ASP A 20 -4.09 0.93 -28.35
C ASP A 20 -4.40 2.41 -28.16
N GLN A 21 -5.48 2.75 -27.45
CA GLN A 21 -5.78 4.14 -27.08
C GLN A 21 -4.69 4.76 -26.20
N ILE A 22 -4.06 3.97 -25.32
CA ILE A 22 -2.91 4.44 -24.54
C ILE A 22 -1.71 4.74 -25.46
N ARG A 23 -1.42 3.84 -26.41
CA ARG A 23 -0.28 3.95 -27.34
C ARG A 23 -0.38 5.12 -28.31
N GLU A 24 -1.59 5.54 -28.68
CA GLU A 24 -1.81 6.72 -29.52
C GLU A 24 -1.20 8.00 -28.92
N TYR A 25 -1.02 8.04 -27.60
CA TYR A 25 -0.44 9.17 -26.86
C TYR A 25 1.00 8.92 -26.39
N ALA A 26 1.64 7.85 -26.86
CA ALA A 26 3.04 7.57 -26.52
C ALA A 26 3.95 8.69 -27.03
N GLY A 27 4.74 9.29 -26.13
CA GLY A 27 5.63 10.41 -26.46
C GLY A 27 4.92 11.77 -26.61
N ALA A 28 3.63 11.86 -26.26
CA ALA A 28 2.93 13.14 -26.20
C ALA A 28 3.62 14.09 -25.20
N LYS A 29 3.50 15.40 -25.45
CA LYS A 29 4.09 16.42 -24.57
C LYS A 29 3.49 16.32 -23.17
N VAL A 30 4.34 16.37 -22.16
CA VAL A 30 3.94 16.34 -20.73
C VAL A 30 2.86 17.38 -20.43
N SER A 31 2.97 18.60 -20.98
CA SER A 31 1.96 19.64 -20.78
C SER A 31 0.56 19.25 -21.26
N ILE A 32 0.45 18.55 -22.39
CA ILE A 32 -0.81 18.05 -22.94
C ILE A 32 -1.36 16.96 -22.02
N LEU A 33 -0.50 16.02 -21.61
CA LEU A 33 -0.87 14.93 -20.72
C LEU A 33 -1.35 15.45 -19.34
N LEU A 34 -0.71 16.49 -18.80
CA LEU A 34 -1.15 17.13 -17.54
C LEU A 34 -2.50 17.83 -17.71
N THR A 35 -2.76 18.49 -18.85
CA THR A 35 -4.10 19.03 -19.14
C THR A 35 -5.15 17.91 -19.16
N MET A 36 -4.85 16.80 -19.84
CA MET A 36 -5.75 15.63 -19.88
C MET A 36 -5.95 15.00 -18.50
N LEU A 37 -4.90 14.90 -17.68
CA LEU A 37 -4.94 14.33 -16.32
C LEU A 37 -5.91 15.09 -15.40
N HIS A 38 -6.05 16.39 -15.60
CA HIS A 38 -6.98 17.22 -14.82
C HIS A 38 -8.30 17.49 -15.54
N GLY A 39 -8.50 16.90 -16.72
CA GLY A 39 -9.71 17.00 -17.52
C GLY A 39 -10.91 16.28 -16.88
N THR A 40 -12.09 16.53 -17.45
CA THR A 40 -13.35 15.95 -16.95
C THR A 40 -13.55 14.50 -17.40
N SER A 41 -12.99 14.10 -18.55
CA SER A 41 -13.11 12.76 -19.11
C SER A 41 -12.27 11.73 -18.33
N PRO A 42 -12.90 10.72 -17.69
CA PRO A 42 -12.17 9.67 -16.99
C PRO A 42 -11.22 8.89 -17.90
N CYS A 43 -11.59 8.66 -19.16
CA CYS A 43 -10.76 7.96 -20.14
C CYS A 43 -9.50 8.76 -20.48
N GLU A 44 -9.62 10.08 -20.68
CA GLU A 44 -8.47 10.95 -20.94
C GLU A 44 -7.51 10.97 -19.76
N ARG A 45 -8.04 11.06 -18.52
CA ARG A 45 -7.21 10.98 -17.31
C ARG A 45 -6.46 9.66 -17.22
N THR A 46 -7.10 8.54 -17.57
CA THR A 46 -6.46 7.22 -17.59
C THR A 46 -5.35 7.14 -18.63
N ILE A 47 -5.59 7.61 -19.86
CA ILE A 47 -4.58 7.67 -20.94
C ILE A 47 -3.40 8.54 -20.52
N ALA A 48 -3.69 9.72 -19.94
CA ALA A 48 -2.69 10.64 -19.45
C ALA A 48 -1.81 9.99 -18.39
N ALA A 49 -2.42 9.40 -17.37
CA ALA A 49 -1.70 8.76 -16.28
C ALA A 49 -0.72 7.69 -16.80
N TYR A 50 -1.13 6.83 -17.73
CA TYR A 50 -0.24 5.80 -18.29
C TYR A 50 0.94 6.34 -19.10
N ASN A 51 0.77 7.49 -19.75
CA ASN A 51 1.80 8.10 -20.61
C ASN A 51 2.69 9.12 -19.88
N LEU A 52 2.38 9.44 -18.62
CA LEU A 52 3.20 10.29 -17.76
C LEU A 52 4.35 9.48 -17.13
N SER A 53 5.47 10.16 -16.86
CA SER A 53 6.66 9.54 -16.26
C SER A 53 6.68 9.73 -14.75
N ALA A 54 6.84 8.63 -14.01
CA ALA A 54 7.07 8.67 -12.57
C ALA A 54 8.55 8.89 -12.19
N LEU A 55 9.38 9.38 -13.11
CA LEU A 55 10.74 9.87 -12.83
C LEU A 55 10.84 11.41 -12.84
N ASP A 56 9.77 12.08 -13.28
CA ASP A 56 9.66 13.53 -13.21
C ASP A 56 8.90 13.93 -11.94
N ASN A 57 9.59 14.61 -11.04
CA ASN A 57 9.07 15.05 -9.75
C ASN A 57 7.82 15.95 -9.86
N GLN A 58 7.75 16.82 -10.86
CA GLN A 58 6.57 17.66 -11.08
C GLN A 58 5.38 16.81 -11.49
N VAL A 59 5.62 15.83 -12.37
CA VAL A 59 4.59 14.89 -12.82
C VAL A 59 4.08 14.03 -11.67
N VAL A 60 4.98 13.55 -10.80
CA VAL A 60 4.62 12.79 -9.60
C VAL A 60 3.71 13.60 -8.68
N ASP A 61 4.02 14.88 -8.46
CA ASP A 61 3.17 15.76 -7.64
C ASP A 61 1.76 15.91 -8.24
N GLU A 62 1.64 16.09 -9.56
CA GLU A 62 0.34 16.21 -10.22
C GLU A 62 -0.44 14.89 -10.22
N LEU A 63 0.23 13.75 -10.39
CA LEU A 63 -0.36 12.42 -10.26
C LEU A 63 -0.92 12.20 -8.84
N LEU A 64 -0.16 12.56 -7.80
CA LEU A 64 -0.59 12.42 -6.40
C LEU A 64 -1.76 13.36 -6.06
N LYS A 65 -1.72 14.62 -6.50
CA LYS A 65 -2.84 15.57 -6.38
C LYS A 65 -4.10 15.04 -7.07
N GLN A 66 -3.96 14.46 -8.26
CA GLN A 66 -5.08 13.84 -8.96
C GLN A 66 -5.59 12.60 -8.20
N LEU A 67 -4.70 11.72 -7.74
CA LEU A 67 -5.05 10.51 -6.99
C LEU A 67 -5.90 10.83 -5.75
N ALA A 68 -5.54 11.88 -5.01
CA ALA A 68 -6.21 12.30 -3.79
C ALA A 68 -7.69 12.68 -3.99
N LYS A 69 -8.07 13.14 -5.17
CA LYS A 69 -9.45 13.55 -5.51
C LYS A 69 -10.15 12.62 -6.52
N GLU A 70 -9.44 11.65 -7.09
CA GLU A 70 -9.96 10.77 -8.14
C GLU A 70 -11.10 9.89 -7.61
N LYS A 71 -12.12 9.68 -8.44
CA LYS A 71 -13.28 8.83 -8.13
C LYS A 71 -13.37 7.62 -9.05
N CYS A 72 -12.83 7.72 -10.27
CA CYS A 72 -12.91 6.68 -11.29
C CYS A 72 -11.86 5.57 -11.05
N LEU A 73 -12.31 4.31 -11.06
CA LEU A 73 -11.48 3.16 -10.70
C LEU A 73 -10.26 2.98 -11.62
N TYR A 74 -10.46 2.98 -12.94
CA TYR A 74 -9.39 2.71 -13.89
C TYR A 74 -8.36 3.83 -13.89
N THR A 75 -8.79 5.07 -13.67
CA THR A 75 -7.89 6.20 -13.49
C THR A 75 -7.03 6.05 -12.24
N LYS A 76 -7.60 5.62 -11.10
CA LYS A 76 -6.81 5.31 -9.89
C LYS A 76 -5.77 4.23 -10.15
N ILE A 77 -6.17 3.15 -10.83
CA ILE A 77 -5.27 2.06 -11.21
C ILE A 77 -4.11 2.60 -12.06
N ALA A 78 -4.41 3.36 -13.11
CA ALA A 78 -3.39 3.90 -14.01
C ALA A 78 -2.40 4.84 -13.30
N ILE A 79 -2.89 5.70 -12.39
CA ILE A 79 -2.03 6.57 -11.58
C ILE A 79 -1.13 5.72 -10.67
N CYS A 80 -1.70 4.74 -9.96
CA CYS A 80 -0.95 3.86 -9.07
C CYS A 80 0.13 3.06 -9.82
N GLU A 81 -0.24 2.39 -10.91
CA GLU A 81 0.69 1.61 -11.73
C GLU A 81 1.78 2.46 -12.36
N THR A 82 1.53 3.75 -12.54
CA THR A 82 2.56 4.70 -13.04
C THR A 82 3.50 5.10 -11.92
N LEU A 83 2.98 5.50 -10.76
CA LEU A 83 3.79 5.80 -9.57
C LEU A 83 4.65 4.60 -9.11
N GLU A 84 4.11 3.39 -9.22
CA GLU A 84 4.80 2.12 -8.92
C GLU A 84 6.08 1.91 -9.74
N ARG A 85 6.20 2.55 -10.91
CA ARG A 85 7.40 2.51 -11.79
C ARG A 85 8.44 3.59 -11.46
N GLY A 86 8.22 4.40 -10.43
CA GLY A 86 9.15 5.45 -10.00
C GLY A 86 10.32 4.94 -9.16
N ASP A 87 11.17 5.87 -8.73
CA ASP A 87 12.37 5.60 -7.94
C ASP A 87 12.25 6.09 -6.47
N GLN A 88 13.39 6.23 -5.79
CA GLN A 88 13.46 6.78 -4.42
C GLN A 88 12.83 8.17 -4.28
N SER A 89 13.03 9.04 -5.27
CA SER A 89 12.48 10.40 -5.26
C SER A 89 10.96 10.34 -5.33
N THR A 90 10.43 9.43 -6.15
CA THR A 90 8.98 9.19 -6.26
C THR A 90 8.41 8.61 -4.96
N ALA A 91 9.08 7.61 -4.37
CA ALA A 91 8.67 7.04 -3.09
C ALA A 91 8.62 8.10 -1.97
N ALA A 92 9.62 8.98 -1.90
CA ALA A 92 9.66 10.07 -0.92
C ALA A 92 8.45 11.02 -1.04
N ARG A 93 8.02 11.34 -2.27
CA ARG A 93 6.81 12.16 -2.52
C ARG A 93 5.54 11.40 -2.18
N MET A 94 5.44 10.13 -2.55
CA MET A 94 4.31 9.27 -2.21
C MET A 94 4.11 9.17 -0.69
N ILE A 95 5.19 9.07 0.09
CA ILE A 95 5.15 9.01 1.56
C ILE A 95 4.44 10.24 2.17
N LEU A 96 4.47 11.41 1.53
CA LEU A 96 3.72 12.59 1.99
C LEU A 96 2.19 12.39 1.97
N TYR A 97 1.70 11.47 1.14
CA TYR A 97 0.29 11.13 1.00
C TYR A 97 -0.12 9.87 1.79
N LEU A 98 0.83 9.27 2.51
CA LEU A 98 0.62 8.02 3.22
C LEU A 98 -0.37 8.22 4.38
N GLY A 99 -1.49 7.49 4.34
CA GLY A 99 -2.57 7.60 5.33
C GLY A 99 -3.44 8.85 5.21
N THR A 100 -3.21 9.74 4.26
CA THR A 100 -3.96 11.02 4.14
C THR A 100 -5.07 10.99 3.08
N ILE A 101 -5.07 10.00 2.17
CA ILE A 101 -6.08 9.88 1.11
C ILE A 101 -7.35 9.19 1.64
N GLY A 102 -8.49 9.88 1.50
CA GLY A 102 -9.80 9.41 1.98
C GLY A 102 -10.05 9.73 3.45
N GLN A 103 -11.20 9.29 3.97
CA GLN A 103 -11.70 9.60 5.32
C GLN A 103 -11.96 8.32 6.15
N ASN A 104 -11.31 7.22 5.78
CA ASN A 104 -11.60 5.88 6.30
C ASN A 104 -10.44 5.30 7.11
N GLN A 105 -9.54 6.13 7.65
CA GLN A 105 -8.39 5.75 8.45
C GLN A 105 -8.82 5.01 9.73
N TYR A 106 -7.95 4.13 10.22
CA TYR A 106 -8.20 3.45 11.48
C TYR A 106 -8.08 4.42 12.65
N ILE A 107 -9.20 4.62 13.36
CA ILE A 107 -9.27 5.27 14.67
C ILE A 107 -9.44 4.26 15.81
N LYS A 108 -9.77 3.01 15.46
CA LYS A 108 -9.88 1.85 16.35
C LYS A 108 -9.47 0.58 15.59
N LEU A 109 -9.24 -0.51 16.32
CA LEU A 109 -8.94 -1.83 15.75
C LEU A 109 -10.10 -2.33 14.85
N PRO A 110 -9.80 -3.13 13.81
CA PRO A 110 -10.82 -3.78 13.00
C PRO A 110 -11.44 -5.00 13.72
N ASP A 111 -12.67 -5.33 13.35
CA ASP A 111 -13.37 -6.51 13.91
C ASP A 111 -12.92 -7.84 13.28
N LYS A 112 -12.20 -7.77 12.14
CA LYS A 112 -11.80 -8.92 11.32
C LYS A 112 -10.33 -8.81 10.92
N VAL A 113 -9.70 -9.97 10.80
CA VAL A 113 -8.31 -10.09 10.29
C VAL A 113 -8.17 -9.52 8.89
N SER A 114 -6.95 -9.14 8.55
CA SER A 114 -6.63 -8.64 7.21
C SER A 114 -6.84 -9.72 6.13
N ALA A 115 -7.92 -9.62 5.35
CA ALA A 115 -8.29 -10.63 4.33
C ALA A 115 -8.72 -10.01 2.99
N LYS A 116 -8.12 -8.87 2.61
CA LYS A 116 -8.60 -8.11 1.44
C LYS A 116 -8.27 -8.79 0.12
N LYS A 117 -9.33 -9.19 -0.61
CA LYS A 117 -9.30 -9.61 -2.04
C LYS A 117 -9.71 -8.50 -3.01
N SER A 118 -10.22 -7.37 -2.50
CA SER A 118 -10.73 -6.25 -3.30
C SER A 118 -9.68 -5.16 -3.53
N TYR A 119 -9.94 -4.26 -4.49
CA TYR A 119 -9.11 -3.07 -4.74
C TYR A 119 -8.92 -2.28 -3.43
N PRO A 120 -7.73 -1.67 -3.20
CA PRO A 120 -7.42 -0.98 -1.96
C PRO A 120 -8.46 0.08 -1.60
N LEU A 121 -8.74 0.21 -0.30
CA LEU A 121 -9.51 1.36 0.17
C LEU A 121 -8.66 2.62 0.03
N PRO A 122 -9.27 3.82 -0.03
CA PRO A 122 -8.53 5.07 -0.22
C PRO A 122 -7.34 5.24 0.74
N ARG A 123 -7.52 4.97 2.03
CA ARG A 123 -6.42 5.03 3.01
C ARG A 123 -5.20 4.16 2.67
N ASP A 124 -5.44 2.98 2.08
CA ASP A 124 -4.40 1.97 1.87
C ASP A 124 -3.73 2.16 0.50
N ILE A 125 -4.23 3.07 -0.35
CA ILE A 125 -3.87 3.11 -1.78
C ILE A 125 -2.39 3.43 -1.97
N VAL A 126 -1.86 4.38 -1.20
CA VAL A 126 -0.45 4.77 -1.24
C VAL A 126 0.44 3.67 -0.67
N ALA A 127 0.07 3.09 0.47
CA ALA A 127 0.81 1.99 1.08
C ALA A 127 0.89 0.78 0.13
N ARG A 128 -0.22 0.46 -0.54
CA ARG A 128 -0.27 -0.63 -1.52
C ARG A 128 0.65 -0.37 -2.71
N SER A 129 0.68 0.85 -3.24
CA SER A 129 1.54 1.18 -4.37
C SER A 129 3.01 1.24 -3.97
N LEU A 130 3.34 1.84 -2.81
CA LEU A 130 4.70 1.80 -2.26
C LEU A 130 5.21 0.36 -2.11
N GLY A 131 4.38 -0.55 -1.57
CA GLY A 131 4.78 -1.96 -1.40
C GLY A 131 5.05 -2.70 -2.72
N LYS A 132 4.57 -2.20 -3.87
CA LYS A 132 4.78 -2.79 -5.20
C LYS A 132 5.89 -2.11 -6.01
N MET A 133 6.47 -1.03 -5.51
CA MET A 133 7.63 -0.41 -6.14
C MET A 133 8.84 -1.35 -6.09
N ASP A 134 9.89 -0.99 -6.83
CA ASP A 134 11.17 -1.68 -6.78
C ASP A 134 11.72 -1.77 -5.34
N SER A 135 12.30 -2.93 -4.98
CA SER A 135 12.77 -3.21 -3.62
C SER A 135 13.89 -2.28 -3.14
N SER A 136 14.55 -1.54 -4.05
CA SER A 136 15.52 -0.52 -3.67
C SER A 136 14.93 0.51 -2.71
N ILE A 137 13.62 0.81 -2.77
CA ILE A 137 12.98 1.81 -1.90
C ILE A 137 12.76 1.35 -0.45
N PHE A 138 13.05 0.08 -0.14
CA PHE A 138 12.72 -0.51 1.16
C PHE A 138 13.32 0.26 2.35
N LYS A 139 14.57 0.73 2.23
CA LYS A 139 15.21 1.55 3.27
C LYS A 139 14.46 2.87 3.50
N THR A 140 13.94 3.48 2.44
CA THR A 140 13.12 4.70 2.52
C THR A 140 11.82 4.43 3.27
N LEU A 141 11.22 3.25 3.12
CA LEU A 141 10.05 2.85 3.91
C LEU A 141 10.39 2.65 5.39
N LEU A 142 11.50 1.97 5.71
CA LEU A 142 11.95 1.76 7.10
C LEU A 142 12.23 3.10 7.80
N ASN A 143 12.81 4.08 7.10
CA ASN A 143 13.06 5.41 7.66
C ASN A 143 11.77 6.12 8.13
N VAL A 144 10.60 5.76 7.60
CA VAL A 144 9.31 6.29 8.08
C VAL A 144 9.02 5.83 9.50
N LEU A 145 9.44 4.63 9.91
CA LEU A 145 9.25 4.12 11.27
C LEU A 145 10.06 4.89 12.32
N GLU A 146 11.14 5.53 11.88
CA GLU A 146 11.94 6.45 12.72
C GLU A 146 11.36 7.86 12.79
N THR A 147 10.32 8.15 12.02
CA THR A 147 9.55 9.37 12.21
C THR A 147 8.67 9.25 13.46
N GLN A 148 8.21 10.39 13.98
CA GLN A 148 7.17 10.43 15.02
C GLN A 148 5.77 10.63 14.41
N ASP A 149 5.62 10.42 13.09
CA ASP A 149 4.37 10.61 12.37
C ASP A 149 3.51 9.35 12.43
N ILE A 150 2.68 9.27 13.48
CA ILE A 150 1.81 8.11 13.76
C ILE A 150 0.95 7.71 12.56
N ILE A 151 0.44 8.68 11.79
CA ILE A 151 -0.43 8.41 10.63
C ILE A 151 0.37 7.64 9.58
N LYS A 152 1.59 8.11 9.27
CA LYS A 152 2.46 7.45 8.31
C LYS A 152 2.97 6.10 8.81
N ILE A 153 3.34 6.00 10.09
CA ILE A 153 3.84 4.75 10.68
C ILE A 153 2.79 3.66 10.59
N ARG A 154 1.54 3.96 10.94
CA ARG A 154 0.44 3.01 10.80
C ARG A 154 0.34 2.50 9.37
N GLU A 155 0.41 3.35 8.35
CA GLU A 155 0.21 2.88 6.98
C GLU A 155 1.47 2.31 6.31
N VAL A 156 2.68 2.72 6.70
CA VAL A 156 3.93 2.23 6.09
C VAL A 156 4.21 0.77 6.42
N LEU A 157 3.76 0.29 7.59
CA LEU A 157 3.91 -1.11 7.99
C LEU A 157 3.25 -2.08 6.99
N ASP A 158 2.13 -1.67 6.37
CA ASP A 158 1.49 -2.48 5.32
C ASP A 158 2.35 -2.56 4.04
N ALA A 159 3.02 -1.46 3.68
CA ALA A 159 3.92 -1.41 2.53
C ALA A 159 5.18 -2.26 2.78
N ILE A 160 5.78 -2.12 3.97
CA ILE A 160 6.97 -2.88 4.39
C ILE A 160 6.65 -4.38 4.42
N GLY A 161 5.57 -4.78 5.10
CA GLY A 161 5.16 -6.17 5.19
C GLY A 161 4.86 -6.78 3.82
N PHE A 162 4.17 -6.04 2.95
CA PHE A 162 3.90 -6.51 1.59
C PHE A 162 5.21 -6.68 0.79
N MET A 163 6.09 -5.69 0.80
CA MET A 163 7.33 -5.75 0.03
C MET A 163 8.25 -6.88 0.52
N ALA A 164 8.47 -6.99 1.83
CA ALA A 164 9.29 -8.05 2.41
C ALA A 164 8.71 -9.45 2.14
N PHE A 165 7.38 -9.60 2.12
CA PHE A 165 6.74 -10.89 1.84
C PHE A 165 7.04 -11.41 0.42
N TYR A 166 7.10 -10.50 -0.57
CA TYR A 166 7.36 -10.86 -1.96
C TYR A 166 8.85 -10.78 -2.37
N HIS A 167 9.69 -10.15 -1.56
CA HIS A 167 11.13 -10.00 -1.75
C HIS A 167 11.89 -10.59 -0.56
N LYS A 168 12.10 -11.91 -0.58
CA LYS A 168 12.63 -12.68 0.57
C LYS A 168 13.99 -12.16 1.07
N GLU A 169 14.78 -11.52 0.22
CA GLU A 169 16.05 -10.87 0.59
C GLU A 169 15.89 -9.72 1.60
N LEU A 170 14.70 -9.11 1.67
CA LEU A 170 14.38 -8.03 2.61
C LEU A 170 13.96 -8.57 3.98
N SER A 171 13.58 -9.85 4.08
CA SER A 171 13.17 -10.51 5.32
C SER A 171 14.38 -10.91 6.20
N SER A 172 15.36 -10.02 6.31
CA SER A 172 16.56 -10.20 7.12
C SER A 172 16.30 -9.91 8.60
N GLU A 173 17.14 -10.47 9.47
CA GLU A 173 17.12 -10.22 10.92
C GLU A 173 17.26 -8.73 11.25
N VAL A 174 18.11 -8.00 10.52
CA VAL A 174 18.29 -6.54 10.69
C VAL A 174 16.97 -5.80 10.47
N ASN A 175 16.26 -6.12 9.39
CA ASN A 175 15.00 -5.44 9.07
C ASN A 175 13.86 -5.87 10.02
N GLN A 176 13.83 -7.13 10.42
CA GLN A 176 12.91 -7.66 11.42
C GLN A 176 13.07 -6.94 12.77
N ASN A 177 14.31 -6.71 13.23
CA ASN A 177 14.60 -6.03 14.49
C ASN A 177 14.09 -4.58 14.51
N ILE A 178 14.03 -3.91 13.35
CA ILE A 178 13.41 -2.58 13.23
C ILE A 178 11.89 -2.65 13.49
N ILE A 179 11.22 -3.70 13.00
CA ILE A 179 9.79 -3.91 13.25
C ILE A 179 9.52 -4.17 14.73
N TYR A 180 10.35 -4.97 15.39
CA TYR A 180 10.23 -5.19 16.84
C TYR A 180 10.47 -3.93 17.64
N SER A 181 11.52 -3.17 17.30
CA SER A 181 11.82 -1.90 17.95
C SER A 181 10.64 -0.93 17.81
N THR A 182 10.00 -0.93 16.65
CA THR A 182 8.77 -0.14 16.40
C THR A 182 7.61 -0.62 17.27
N MET A 183 7.37 -1.94 17.34
CA MET A 183 6.31 -2.52 18.16
C MET A 183 6.50 -2.19 19.65
N GLN A 184 7.74 -2.25 20.16
CA GLN A 184 8.06 -1.90 21.55
C GLN A 184 7.92 -0.39 21.81
N ARG A 185 8.43 0.45 20.90
CA ARG A 185 8.34 1.91 21.00
C ARG A 185 6.89 2.39 21.06
N TYR A 186 6.01 1.78 20.27
CA TYR A 186 4.60 2.15 20.15
C TYR A 186 3.66 1.12 20.79
N HIS A 187 4.09 0.42 21.85
CA HIS A 187 3.31 -0.63 22.50
C HIS A 187 1.95 -0.18 23.07
N GLN A 188 1.75 1.14 23.24
CA GLN A 188 0.48 1.75 23.68
C GLN A 188 -0.44 2.14 22.53
N ASP A 189 0.02 2.06 21.28
CA ASP A 189 -0.80 2.29 20.09
C ASP A 189 -1.23 0.94 19.51
N ASP A 190 -2.43 0.52 19.87
CA ASP A 190 -2.99 -0.77 19.47
C ASP A 190 -2.98 -1.00 17.95
N ILE A 191 -3.17 0.06 17.15
CA ILE A 191 -3.20 -0.06 15.69
C ILE A 191 -1.79 -0.30 15.16
N ILE A 192 -0.78 0.39 15.69
CA ILE A 192 0.61 0.14 15.32
C ILE A 192 1.01 -1.28 15.73
N VAL A 193 0.71 -1.72 16.96
CA VAL A 193 1.04 -3.08 17.42
C VAL A 193 0.37 -4.13 16.53
N TRP A 194 -0.92 -3.97 16.23
CA TRP A 194 -1.65 -4.87 15.33
C TRP A 194 -1.03 -4.92 13.93
N LYS A 195 -0.60 -3.78 13.39
CA LYS A 195 0.06 -3.73 12.08
C LYS A 195 1.50 -4.25 12.10
N CYS A 196 2.21 -4.13 13.22
CA CYS A 196 3.49 -4.80 13.38
C CYS A 196 3.31 -6.34 13.38
N ILE A 197 2.30 -6.88 14.06
CA ILE A 197 1.97 -8.32 14.01
C ILE A 197 1.70 -8.77 12.56
N LEU A 198 0.91 -7.99 11.82
CA LEU A 198 0.67 -8.23 10.40
C LEU A 198 1.97 -8.20 9.59
N CYS A 199 2.80 -7.17 9.78
CA CYS A 199 4.07 -6.98 9.07
C CYS A 199 5.05 -8.13 9.34
N LEU A 200 5.09 -8.64 10.58
CA LEU A 200 5.95 -9.76 10.96
C LEU A 200 5.64 -11.06 10.23
N SER A 201 4.45 -11.20 9.63
CA SER A 201 4.14 -12.36 8.77
C SER A 201 5.10 -12.53 7.58
N ALA A 202 5.84 -11.47 7.21
CA ALA A 202 6.84 -11.47 6.16
C ALA A 202 8.25 -11.92 6.62
N PHE A 203 8.48 -12.11 7.93
CA PHE A 203 9.82 -12.35 8.50
C PHE A 203 9.87 -13.71 9.19
N PRO A 204 10.19 -14.81 8.48
CA PRO A 204 10.03 -16.17 8.98
C PRO A 204 11.20 -16.65 9.88
N SER A 205 11.51 -15.89 10.93
CA SER A 205 12.49 -16.26 11.96
C SER A 205 11.84 -16.98 13.14
N ASP A 206 12.65 -17.66 13.95
CA ASP A 206 12.15 -18.29 15.18
C ASP A 206 11.72 -17.27 16.24
N GLU A 207 12.37 -16.09 16.28
CA GLU A 207 11.94 -14.98 17.14
C GLU A 207 10.55 -14.46 16.73
N THR A 208 10.28 -14.32 15.43
CA THR A 208 8.94 -13.94 14.95
C THR A 208 7.90 -14.97 15.37
N LYS A 209 8.20 -16.27 15.20
CA LYS A 209 7.28 -17.32 15.62
C LYS A 209 6.98 -17.22 17.11
N ASN A 210 8.01 -17.04 17.95
CA ASN A 210 7.86 -16.90 19.39
C ASN A 210 6.94 -15.72 19.75
N ILE A 211 7.20 -14.52 19.21
CA ILE A 211 6.39 -13.34 19.47
C ILE A 211 4.94 -13.55 19.03
N LEU A 212 4.72 -14.06 17.82
CA LEU A 212 3.36 -14.31 17.32
C LEU A 212 2.64 -15.38 18.16
N GLU A 213 3.35 -16.39 18.66
CA GLU A 213 2.78 -17.38 19.57
C GLU A 213 2.38 -16.79 20.92
N GLU A 214 3.12 -15.83 21.45
CA GLU A 214 2.75 -15.13 22.69
C GLU A 214 1.42 -14.40 22.55
N TYR A 215 1.23 -13.65 21.45
CA TYR A 215 -0.06 -13.02 21.13
C TYR A 215 -1.15 -14.06 20.87
N ALA A 216 -0.87 -15.13 20.11
CA ALA A 216 -1.85 -16.16 19.80
C ALA A 216 -2.34 -16.96 21.02
N LYS A 217 -1.49 -17.08 22.06
CA LYS A 217 -1.78 -17.76 23.33
C LYS A 217 -2.24 -16.81 24.44
N GLN A 218 -2.32 -15.50 24.17
CA GLN A 218 -2.59 -14.45 25.17
C GLN A 218 -1.70 -14.55 26.41
N LYS A 219 -0.43 -14.90 26.22
CA LYS A 219 0.52 -14.96 27.35
C LYS A 219 0.60 -13.59 28.01
N ASN A 220 0.72 -13.57 29.34
CA ASN A 220 0.93 -12.36 30.15
C ASN A 220 -0.16 -11.28 30.03
N GLY A 221 -1.35 -11.58 29.49
CA GLY A 221 -2.40 -10.58 29.33
C GLY A 221 -2.03 -9.45 28.35
N LEU A 222 -1.15 -9.73 27.38
CA LEU A 222 -0.64 -8.77 26.39
C LEU A 222 -1.73 -7.97 25.68
N THR A 223 -2.94 -8.53 25.57
CA THR A 223 -4.08 -7.86 24.96
C THR A 223 -5.40 -8.46 25.44
N SER A 224 -6.40 -7.61 25.63
CA SER A 224 -7.78 -8.01 25.86
C SER A 224 -8.59 -8.13 24.57
N ASP A 225 -8.12 -7.57 23.45
CA ASP A 225 -8.87 -7.56 22.20
C ASP A 225 -8.62 -8.85 21.38
N PRO A 226 -9.68 -9.61 21.04
CA PRO A 226 -9.56 -10.84 20.24
C PRO A 226 -8.90 -10.67 18.87
N ILE A 227 -8.86 -9.46 18.30
CA ILE A 227 -8.28 -9.24 16.97
C ILE A 227 -6.78 -9.56 16.92
N PHE A 228 -6.02 -9.22 17.98
CA PHE A 228 -4.59 -9.51 18.05
C PHE A 228 -4.32 -11.01 17.99
N VAL A 229 -5.12 -11.80 18.72
CA VAL A 229 -5.03 -13.27 18.71
C VAL A 229 -5.31 -13.82 17.32
N LYS A 230 -6.37 -13.33 16.66
CA LYS A 230 -6.76 -13.78 15.31
C LYS A 230 -5.70 -13.42 14.28
N GLU A 231 -5.15 -12.20 14.36
CA GLU A 231 -4.12 -11.72 13.44
C GLU A 231 -2.79 -12.44 13.65
N ALA A 232 -2.40 -12.72 14.90
CA ALA A 232 -1.20 -13.49 15.20
C ALA A 232 -1.29 -14.93 14.67
N LYS A 233 -2.45 -15.58 14.83
CA LYS A 233 -2.69 -16.92 14.25
C LYS A 233 -2.60 -16.92 12.73
N ARG A 234 -3.19 -15.91 12.07
CA ARG A 234 -3.06 -15.73 10.61
C ARG A 234 -1.60 -15.52 10.21
N SER A 235 -0.87 -14.68 10.93
CA SER A 235 0.52 -14.35 10.63
C SER A 235 1.43 -15.57 10.79
N LEU A 236 1.21 -16.41 11.81
CA LEU A 236 1.90 -17.70 11.97
C LEU A 236 1.68 -18.65 10.78
N GLN A 237 0.45 -18.73 10.27
CA GLN A 237 0.16 -19.55 9.08
C GLN A 237 0.94 -19.07 7.86
N LEU A 238 1.06 -17.75 7.66
CA LEU A 238 1.82 -17.17 6.55
C LEU A 238 3.32 -17.40 6.70
N VAL A 239 3.87 -17.26 7.90
CA VAL A 239 5.28 -17.57 8.20
C VAL A 239 5.62 -19.02 7.85
N GLN A 240 4.73 -19.97 8.18
CA GLN A 240 4.92 -21.38 7.84
C GLN A 240 4.93 -21.62 6.32
N LEU A 241 4.07 -20.92 5.58
CA LEU A 241 4.03 -21.02 4.11
C LEU A 241 5.28 -20.43 3.44
N ALA A 242 5.89 -19.38 4.03
CA ALA A 242 7.05 -18.71 3.45
C ALA A 242 8.36 -19.50 3.56
N LEU A 243 8.41 -20.51 4.43
CA LEU A 243 9.53 -21.44 4.62
C LEU A 243 9.61 -22.54 3.53
N HIS A 244 8.59 -22.64 2.68
CA HIS A 244 8.52 -23.51 1.51
C HIS A 244 8.58 -22.70 0.20
#